data_AF-A0A382XQV9-F1
#
_entry.id   AF-A0A382XQV9-F1
#
_cell.length_a   1.000
_cell.length_b   1.000
_cell.length_c   1.000
_cell.angle_alpha   90.00
_cell.angle_beta   90.00
_cell.angle_gamma   90.00
#
_symmetry.space_group_name_H-M   'P 1'
#
loop_
_entity.id
_entity.type
_entity.pdbx_description
1 polymer ?
#
loop_
_entity_poly.entity_id
_entity_poly.type
_entity_poly.pdbx_seq_one_letter_code
_entity_poly.pdbx_strand_id
1 'polypeptide(L)'
;MDIDGYNQVNLTNNSSRNDIQPQFSPDGLQVVFTSIKEDNMEIYIMELEWYGGYTRYRGINQMNLSNRAGVDKFPQFSLDGLKIIFESDW
;
A
#
# COMPACT_ATOMS: atom_id res chain seq x y z
N MET A 1 -6.63 2.72 11.82
CA MET A 1 -6.86 3.17 13.20
C MET A 1 -7.77 4.37 13.12
N ASP A 2 -8.66 4.52 14.09
CA ASP A 2 -9.46 5.72 14.24
C ASP A 2 -8.55 6.89 14.65
N ILE A 3 -9.02 8.13 14.48
CA ILE A 3 -8.22 9.34 14.78
C ILE A 3 -7.85 9.44 16.28
N ASP A 4 -8.59 8.75 17.13
CA ASP A 4 -8.35 8.63 18.58
C ASP A 4 -7.36 7.51 18.95
N GLY A 5 -6.85 6.78 17.96
CA GLY A 5 -5.89 5.69 18.14
C GLY A 5 -6.50 4.31 18.32
N TYR A 6 -7.82 4.17 18.40
CA TYR A 6 -8.49 2.88 18.56
C TYR A 6 -8.66 2.14 17.23
N ASN A 7 -9.13 0.88 17.31
CA ASN A 7 -9.50 0.05 16.16
C ASN A 7 -8.40 -0.04 15.08
N GLN A 8 -7.16 -0.35 15.48
CA GLN A 8 -6.10 -0.65 14.51
C GLN A 8 -6.44 -1.94 13.74
N VAL A 9 -6.24 -1.91 12.42
CA VAL A 9 -6.48 -3.04 11.51
C VAL A 9 -5.21 -3.25 10.68
N ASN A 10 -4.79 -4.51 10.53
CA ASN A 10 -3.74 -4.88 9.58
C ASN A 10 -4.36 -5.01 8.19
N LEU A 11 -3.96 -4.15 7.25
CA LEU A 11 -4.49 -4.14 5.88
C LEU A 11 -3.77 -5.12 4.95
N THR A 12 -2.45 -5.30 5.13
CA THR A 12 -1.62 -6.07 4.19
C THR A 12 -1.55 -7.55 4.55
N ASN A 13 -1.74 -7.90 5.82
CA ASN A 13 -1.67 -9.26 6.34
C ASN A 13 -0.35 -10.00 6.02
N ASN A 14 0.73 -9.27 5.74
CA ASN A 14 2.03 -9.84 5.41
C ASN A 14 2.86 -10.04 6.69
N SER A 15 2.90 -11.27 7.21
CA SER A 15 3.59 -11.59 8.47
C SER A 15 5.11 -11.72 8.36
N SER A 16 5.65 -11.86 7.15
CA SER A 16 7.07 -12.13 6.87
C SER A 16 7.79 -10.99 6.13
N ARG A 17 7.14 -9.81 6.01
CA ARG A 17 7.63 -8.67 5.23
C ARG A 17 7.48 -7.38 6.03
N ASN A 18 8.29 -6.38 5.67
CA ASN A 18 8.10 -5.02 6.18
C ASN A 18 7.44 -4.17 5.10
N ASP A 19 6.24 -3.66 5.38
CA ASP A 19 5.53 -2.76 4.48
C ASP A 19 5.74 -1.31 4.96
N ILE A 20 6.25 -0.45 4.08
CA ILE A 20 6.64 0.93 4.38
C ILE A 20 6.13 1.91 3.33
N GLN A 21 6.23 3.21 3.65
CA GLN A 21 5.93 4.32 2.72
C GLN A 21 4.53 4.22 2.07
N PRO A 22 3.46 3.97 2.84
CA PRO A 22 2.13 3.88 2.26
C PRO A 22 1.63 5.25 1.81
N GLN A 23 0.82 5.25 0.75
CA GLN A 23 0.07 6.41 0.32
C GLN A 23 -1.29 6.01 -0.24
N PHE A 24 -2.33 6.69 0.20
CA PHE A 24 -3.70 6.49 -0.28
C PHE A 24 -3.89 7.15 -1.64
N SER A 25 -4.69 6.52 -2.49
CA SER A 25 -5.22 7.17 -3.68
C SER A 25 -6.09 8.39 -3.32
N PRO A 26 -6.22 9.39 -4.21
CA PRO A 26 -7.05 10.58 -3.95
C PRO A 26 -8.51 10.28 -3.62
N ASP A 27 -9.06 9.17 -4.12
CA ASP A 27 -10.42 8.69 -3.84
C ASP A 27 -10.53 7.85 -2.55
N GLY A 28 -9.40 7.50 -1.92
CA GLY A 28 -9.34 6.70 -0.71
C GLY A 28 -9.65 5.21 -0.89
N LEU A 29 -9.78 4.72 -2.12
CA LEU A 29 -10.16 3.32 -2.40
C LEU A 29 -8.96 2.40 -2.59
N GLN A 30 -7.75 2.94 -2.72
CA GLN A 30 -6.53 2.16 -2.93
C GLN A 30 -5.40 2.68 -2.05
N VAL A 31 -4.44 1.80 -1.79
CA VAL A 31 -3.17 2.15 -1.13
C VAL A 31 -2.03 1.58 -1.97
N VAL A 32 -1.06 2.43 -2.28
CA VAL A 32 0.23 2.02 -2.79
C VAL A 32 1.26 2.04 -1.65
N PHE A 33 2.17 1.09 -1.62
CA PHE A 33 3.18 0.97 -0.59
C PHE A 33 4.40 0.20 -1.10
N THR A 34 5.53 0.33 -0.42
CA THR A 34 6.72 -0.48 -0.68
C THR A 34 6.71 -1.69 0.24
N SER A 35 6.79 -2.90 -0.32
CA SER A 35 6.94 -4.14 0.45
C SER A 35 8.37 -4.63 0.37
N ILE A 36 8.97 -4.90 1.52
CA ILE A 36 10.34 -5.38 1.66
C ILE A 36 10.31 -6.86 2.02
N LYS A 37 10.94 -7.68 1.19
CA LYS A 37 11.26 -9.06 1.53
C LYS A 37 12.75 -9.29 1.31
N GLU A 38 13.44 -9.56 2.41
CA GLU A 38 14.91 -9.68 2.43
C GLU A 38 15.52 -8.37 1.88
N ASP A 39 16.25 -8.43 0.77
CA ASP A 39 16.88 -7.27 0.13
C ASP A 39 16.12 -6.76 -1.12
N ASN A 40 14.92 -7.29 -1.39
CA ASN A 40 14.09 -6.86 -2.51
C ASN A 40 13.00 -5.90 -2.03
N MET A 41 12.94 -4.71 -2.62
CA MET A 41 11.91 -3.70 -2.34
C MET A 41 11.07 -3.48 -3.59
N GLU A 42 9.79 -3.77 -3.51
CA GLU A 42 8.88 -3.70 -4.65
C GLU A 42 7.68 -2.81 -4.34
N ILE A 43 7.13 -2.18 -5.37
CA ILE A 43 5.91 -1.38 -5.24
C ILE A 43 4.71 -2.30 -5.32
N TYR A 44 3.86 -2.25 -4.29
CA TYR A 44 2.59 -2.95 -4.25
C TYR A 44 1.44 -1.96 -4.22
N ILE A 45 0.31 -2.38 -4.78
CA ILE A 45 -0.97 -1.71 -4.65
C ILE A 45 -1.99 -2.68 -4.08
N MET A 46 -2.95 -2.18 -3.30
CA MET A 46 -4.12 -2.93 -2.87
C MET A 46 -5.37 -2.05 -2.91
N GLU A 47 -6.52 -2.69 -3.06
CA GLU A 47 -7.83 -2.06 -2.93
C GLU A 47 -8.30 -2.12 -1.48
N LEU A 48 -9.11 -1.15 -1.10
CA LEU A 48 -9.75 -1.07 0.22
C LEU A 48 -11.23 -1.36 0.09
N GLU A 49 -11.66 -2.38 0.82
CA GLU A 49 -13.08 -2.72 0.92
C GLU A 49 -13.59 -2.41 2.32
N TRP A 50 -14.72 -1.70 2.39
CA TRP A 50 -15.46 -1.53 3.62
C TRP A 50 -16.05 -2.86 4.06
N TYR A 51 -15.78 -3.29 5.30
CA TYR A 51 -16.22 -4.61 5.79
C TYR A 51 -17.03 -4.57 7.11
N GLY A 52 -17.55 -3.41 7.49
CA GLY A 52 -18.52 -3.26 8.57
C GLY A 52 -18.00 -2.53 9.81
N GLY A 53 -18.86 -1.70 10.42
CA GLY A 53 -18.49 -0.74 11.46
C GLY A 53 -18.18 0.65 10.88
N TYR A 54 -18.30 1.70 11.69
CA TYR A 54 -18.27 3.09 11.22
C TYR A 54 -16.96 3.52 10.52
N THR A 55 -15.88 2.74 10.60
CA THR A 55 -14.53 3.15 10.12
C THR A 55 -13.63 2.01 9.61
N ARG A 56 -14.15 0.79 9.37
CA ARG A 56 -13.29 -0.38 9.13
C ARG A 56 -13.16 -0.73 7.65
N TYR A 57 -11.91 -0.70 7.16
CA TYR A 57 -11.49 -1.14 5.83
C TYR A 57 -10.56 -2.34 5.93
N ARG A 58 -10.66 -3.26 4.97
CA ARG A 58 -9.71 -4.36 4.79
C ARG A 58 -9.01 -4.21 3.44
N GLY A 59 -7.73 -4.58 3.39
CA GLY A 59 -7.01 -4.69 2.13
C GLY A 59 -7.47 -5.93 1.36
N ILE A 60 -7.81 -5.75 0.10
CA ILE A 60 -8.13 -6.82 -0.85
C ILE A 60 -7.35 -6.60 -2.14
N ASN A 61 -7.29 -7.64 -2.99
CA ASN A 61 -6.71 -7.54 -4.33
C ASN A 61 -5.29 -6.96 -4.38
N GLN A 62 -4.44 -7.32 -3.40
CA GLN A 62 -3.04 -6.88 -3.37
C GLN A 62 -2.28 -7.40 -4.59
N MET A 63 -1.55 -6.51 -5.27
CA MET A 63 -0.79 -6.77 -6.49
C MET A 63 0.60 -6.12 -6.45
N ASN A 64 1.61 -6.80 -6.99
CA ASN A 64 2.95 -6.25 -7.23
C ASN A 64 2.96 -5.48 -8.56
N LEU A 65 3.32 -4.19 -8.53
CA LEU A 65 3.37 -3.30 -9.69
C LEU A 65 4.73 -3.27 -10.39
N SER A 66 5.84 -3.37 -9.64
CA SER A 66 7.17 -3.29 -10.26
C SER A 66 7.69 -4.64 -10.75
N ASN A 67 7.33 -5.74 -10.06
CA ASN A 67 7.51 -7.14 -10.47
C ASN A 67 8.90 -7.43 -11.09
N ARG A 68 9.95 -6.85 -10.51
CA ARG A 68 11.32 -6.98 -10.97
C ARG A 68 12.24 -6.86 -9.77
N ALA A 69 13.27 -7.70 -9.73
CA ALA A 69 14.28 -7.62 -8.68
C ALA A 69 14.98 -6.25 -8.71
N GLY A 70 15.01 -5.57 -7.58
CA GLY A 70 15.51 -4.20 -7.45
C GLY A 70 15.04 -3.50 -6.18
N VAL A 71 15.34 -2.22 -6.11
CA VAL A 71 14.98 -1.35 -5.00
C VAL A 71 14.06 -0.25 -5.50
N ASP A 72 12.75 -0.53 -5.47
CA ASP A 72 11.73 0.44 -5.80
C ASP A 72 11.12 1.05 -4.52
N LYS A 73 11.06 2.39 -4.47
CA LYS A 73 10.72 3.14 -3.26
C LYS A 73 9.85 4.38 -3.53
N PHE A 74 9.28 4.91 -2.45
CA PHE A 74 8.56 6.17 -2.39
C PHE A 74 7.43 6.28 -3.43
N PRO A 75 6.52 5.30 -3.49
CA PRO A 75 5.42 5.39 -4.44
C PRO A 75 4.48 6.55 -4.09
N GLN A 76 4.01 7.27 -5.11
CA GLN A 76 3.00 8.31 -4.98
C GLN A 76 2.02 8.28 -6.15
N PHE A 77 0.72 8.33 -5.86
CA PHE A 77 -0.35 8.59 -6.80
C PHE A 77 -0.25 10.02 -7.33
N SER A 78 -0.55 10.18 -8.62
CA SER A 78 -0.90 11.48 -9.19
C SER A 78 -2.17 12.04 -8.55
N LEU A 79 -2.38 13.35 -8.68
CA LEU A 79 -3.54 14.05 -8.10
C LEU A 79 -4.89 13.53 -8.62
N ASP A 80 -4.91 13.01 -9.85
CA ASP A 80 -6.08 12.39 -10.47
C ASP A 80 -6.22 10.89 -10.14
N GLY A 81 -5.26 10.30 -9.43
CA GLY A 81 -5.24 8.88 -9.07
C GLY A 81 -4.95 7.92 -10.24
N LEU A 82 -4.72 8.42 -11.45
CA LEU A 82 -4.59 7.59 -12.65
C LEU A 82 -3.18 7.03 -12.87
N LYS A 83 -2.18 7.57 -12.17
CA LYS A 83 -0.77 7.20 -12.30
C LYS A 83 -0.12 7.09 -10.95
N ILE A 84 0.97 6.34 -10.91
CA ILE A 84 1.88 6.30 -9.78
C ILE A 84 3.28 6.69 -10.29
N ILE A 85 3.98 7.48 -9.50
CA ILE A 85 5.43 7.69 -9.63
C ILE A 85 6.13 6.95 -8.50
N PHE A 86 7.35 6.48 -8.74
CA PHE A 86 8.19 5.86 -7.74
C PHE A 86 9.66 6.04 -8.14
N GLU A 87 10.56 5.89 -7.19
CA GLU A 87 12.00 5.84 -7.44
C GLU A 87 12.42 4.40 -7.70
N SER A 88 13.25 4.20 -8.72
CA SER A 88 13.81 2.90 -9.09
C SER A 88 15.33 3.03 -9.28
N ASP A 89 16.08 1.99 -8.92
CA ASP A 89 17.54 1.92 -9.06
C ASP A 89 18.01 1.21 -10.35
N TRP A 90 17.11 0.97 -11.31
CA TRP A 90 17.37 0.32 -12.60
C TRP A 90 17.02 1.17 -13.82
#